data_AF-A0A9E5FEQ7-F1
#
_entry.id   AF-A0A9E5FEQ7-F1
#
_cell.length_a   1.000
_cell.length_b   1.000
_cell.length_c   1.000
_cell.angle_alpha   90.00
_cell.angle_beta   90.00
_cell.angle_gamma   90.00
#
_symmetry.space_group_name_H-M   'P 1'
#
loop_
_entity.id
_entity.type
_entity.pdbx_description
1 polymer ?
#
loop_
_entity_poly.entity_id
_entity_poly.type
_entity_poly.pdbx_seq_one_letter_code
_entity_poly.pdbx_strand_id
1 'polypeptide(L)'
;AGEQLVSLRFQRTYKPYTITLEEFRHEVYPGTTKPRNFQSDIRLEDPEIGVDRPTTIRMNEPMRHRGETFYQHQALAGDSGSVLQVVRNPGWLLPYLSCAVVSLGMLTHFGINLSRYLRRMA
;
A
#
# COMPACT_ATOMS: atom_id res chain seq x y z
N ALA A 1 8.30 49.80 -15.80
CA ALA A 1 8.00 49.16 -14.51
C ALA A 1 8.00 47.65 -14.75
N GLY A 2 8.86 46.90 -14.04
CA GLY A 2 8.99 45.45 -14.23
C GLY A 2 8.03 44.71 -13.31
N GLU A 3 7.16 43.87 -13.88
CA GLU A 3 6.25 43.03 -13.12
C GLU A 3 7.04 41.91 -12.42
N GLN A 4 6.93 41.84 -11.08
CA GLN A 4 7.48 40.73 -10.30
C GLN A 4 6.37 39.71 -10.06
N LEU A 5 6.49 38.55 -10.70
CA LEU A 5 5.58 37.42 -10.52
C LEU A 5 6.07 36.56 -9.35
N VAL A 6 5.32 36.56 -8.24
CA VAL A 6 5.52 35.65 -7.11
C VAL A 6 4.62 34.44 -7.32
N SER A 7 5.18 33.23 -7.30
CA SER A 7 4.41 31.98 -7.36
C SER A 7 4.53 31.19 -6.05
N LEU A 8 3.41 30.64 -5.59
CA LEU A 8 3.36 29.73 -4.46
C LEU A 8 3.38 28.30 -4.99
N ARG A 9 4.26 27.45 -4.43
CA ARG A 9 4.33 26.01 -4.74
C ARG A 9 4.19 25.18 -3.48
N PHE A 10 3.63 23.99 -3.60
CA PHE A 10 3.60 23.03 -2.49
C PHE A 10 5.02 22.66 -2.04
N GLN A 11 5.19 22.50 -0.74
CA GLN A 11 6.45 22.04 -0.16
C GLN A 11 6.77 20.62 -0.66
N ARG A 12 7.95 20.45 -1.25
CA ARG A 12 8.46 19.14 -1.65
C ARG A 12 9.21 18.53 -0.46
N THR A 13 8.82 17.31 -0.10
CA THR A 13 9.53 16.54 0.93
C THR A 13 10.34 15.47 0.23
N TYR A 14 11.67 15.60 0.26
CA TYR A 14 12.57 14.57 -0.27
C TYR A 14 12.66 13.41 0.71
N LYS A 15 12.83 12.21 0.16
CA LYS A 15 12.86 10.95 0.90
C LYS A 15 14.22 10.29 0.72
N PRO A 16 14.69 9.47 1.68
CA PRO A 16 15.99 8.79 1.60
C PRO A 16 15.98 7.56 0.65
N TYR A 17 14.99 7.47 -0.24
CA TYR A 17 14.83 6.39 -1.20
C TYR A 17 14.31 6.94 -2.52
N THR A 18 14.57 6.21 -3.59
CA THR A 18 14.18 6.52 -4.96
C THR A 18 13.21 5.47 -5.47
N ILE A 19 12.19 5.91 -6.19
CA ILE A 19 11.23 5.06 -6.89
C ILE A 19 11.32 5.39 -8.36
N THR A 20 11.70 4.42 -9.17
CA THR A 20 11.80 4.54 -10.62
C THR A 20 10.67 3.75 -11.26
N LEU A 21 9.89 4.36 -12.15
CA LEU A 21 8.86 3.65 -12.92
C LEU A 21 9.52 2.95 -14.10
N GLU A 22 9.44 1.62 -14.12
CA GLU A 22 9.97 0.80 -15.21
C GLU A 22 8.91 0.62 -16.29
N GLU A 23 7.70 0.21 -15.90
CA GLU A 23 6.60 -0.01 -16.84
C GLU A 23 5.26 0.37 -16.20
N PHE A 24 4.40 1.01 -16.98
CA PHE A 24 3.04 1.29 -16.58
C PHE A 24 2.06 0.60 -17.52
N ARG A 25 1.12 -0.15 -16.95
CA ARG A 25 0.10 -0.90 -17.68
C ARG A 25 -1.27 -0.56 -17.11
N HIS A 26 -2.23 -0.32 -18.00
CA HIS A 26 -3.63 -0.19 -17.63
C HIS A 26 -4.51 -1.05 -18.52
N GLU A 27 -5.54 -1.66 -17.93
CA GLU A 27 -6.61 -2.33 -18.67
C GLU A 27 -7.86 -1.48 -18.60
N VAL A 28 -8.57 -1.31 -19.71
CA VAL A 28 -9.90 -0.67 -19.74
C VAL A 28 -11.01 -1.70 -19.84
N TYR A 29 -12.21 -1.35 -19.37
CA TYR A 29 -13.38 -2.19 -19.66
C TYR A 29 -13.71 -2.13 -21.15
N PRO A 30 -14.02 -3.28 -21.80
CA PRO A 30 -14.42 -3.32 -23.20
C PRO A 30 -15.55 -2.33 -23.50
N GLY A 31 -15.38 -1.49 -24.52
CA GLY A 31 -16.38 -0.51 -24.93
C GLY A 31 -16.48 0.74 -24.06
N THR A 32 -15.54 0.95 -23.12
CA THR A 32 -15.48 2.18 -22.31
C THR A 32 -14.06 2.75 -22.24
N THR A 33 -13.93 4.00 -21.85
CA THR A 33 -12.65 4.60 -21.44
C THR A 33 -12.37 4.41 -19.95
N LYS A 34 -13.21 3.64 -19.24
CA LYS A 34 -13.07 3.45 -17.79
C LYS A 34 -11.94 2.45 -17.52
N PRO A 35 -10.95 2.83 -16.70
CA PRO A 35 -9.91 1.90 -16.30
C PRO A 35 -10.48 0.81 -15.38
N ARG A 36 -10.13 -0.43 -15.68
CA ARG A 36 -10.44 -1.64 -14.92
C ARG A 36 -9.31 -1.98 -13.96
N ASN A 37 -8.07 -1.93 -14.43
CA ASN A 37 -6.89 -2.25 -13.63
C ASN A 37 -5.77 -1.27 -13.97
N PHE A 38 -5.04 -0.87 -12.94
CA PHE A 38 -3.79 -0.14 -13.06
C PHE A 38 -2.67 -0.91 -12.38
N GLN A 39 -1.55 -1.04 -13.08
CA GLN A 39 -0.35 -1.69 -12.59
C GLN A 39 0.88 -0.84 -12.94
N SER A 40 1.72 -0.60 -11.95
CA SER A 40 3.00 0.10 -12.12
C SER A 40 4.11 -0.82 -11.62
N ASP A 41 4.98 -1.23 -12.52
CA ASP A 41 6.22 -1.93 -12.19
C ASP A 41 7.30 -0.87 -11.93
N ILE A 42 7.82 -0.89 -10.71
CA ILE A 42 8.73 0.13 -10.21
C ILE A 42 9.95 -0.52 -9.58
N ARG A 43 11.09 0.18 -9.61
CA ARG A 43 12.29 -0.17 -8.87
C ARG A 43 12.40 0.71 -7.64
N LEU A 44 12.49 0.08 -6.47
CA LEU A 44 12.68 0.75 -5.19
C LEU A 44 14.14 0.62 -4.78
N GLU A 45 14.81 1.77 -4.63
CA GLU A 45 16.19 1.88 -4.19
C GLU A 45 16.25 2.70 -2.90
N ASP A 46 16.74 2.10 -1.81
CA ASP A 46 16.96 2.75 -0.51
C ASP A 46 18.38 2.41 -0.03
N PRO A 47 19.35 3.32 -0.26
CA PRO A 47 20.75 3.08 0.08
C PRO A 47 21.02 3.07 1.58
N GLU A 48 20.15 3.66 2.42
CA GLU A 48 20.36 3.68 3.88
C GLU A 48 20.20 2.29 4.51
N ILE A 49 19.31 1.47 3.94
CA ILE A 49 19.02 0.11 4.42
C ILE A 49 19.39 -0.97 3.40
N GLY A 50 20.09 -0.60 2.32
CA GLY A 50 20.59 -1.53 1.30
C GLY A 50 19.51 -2.25 0.52
N VAL A 51 18.36 -1.61 0.31
CA VAL A 51 17.25 -2.20 -0.46
C VAL A 51 17.38 -1.74 -1.92
N ASP A 52 17.45 -2.70 -2.83
CA ASP A 52 17.28 -2.48 -4.26
C ASP A 52 16.44 -3.65 -4.78
N ARG A 53 15.18 -3.38 -5.14
CA ARG A 53 14.27 -4.43 -5.60
C ARG A 53 13.24 -3.91 -6.60
N PRO A 54 12.90 -4.72 -7.62
CA PRO A 54 11.69 -4.50 -8.39
C PRO A 54 10.47 -4.81 -7.53
N THR A 55 9.41 -4.00 -7.67
CA THR A 55 8.13 -4.22 -7.02
C THR A 55 7.00 -3.73 -7.90
N THR A 56 5.89 -4.44 -7.85
CA THR A 56 4.69 -4.08 -8.61
C THR A 56 3.68 -3.43 -7.66
N ILE A 57 3.14 -2.27 -8.03
CA ILE A 57 2.01 -1.65 -7.34
C ILE A 57 0.74 -1.88 -8.15
N ARG A 58 -0.29 -2.42 -7.50
CA ARG A 58 -1.63 -2.65 -8.09
C ARG A 58 -2.69 -1.99 -7.23
N MET A 59 -3.90 -1.79 -7.78
CA MET A 59 -4.99 -1.11 -7.06
C MET A 59 -5.34 -1.72 -5.68
N ASN A 60 -5.23 -3.04 -5.53
CA ASN A 60 -5.50 -3.76 -4.28
C ASN A 60 -4.23 -4.32 -3.61
N GLU A 61 -3.06 -4.03 -4.18
CA GLU A 61 -1.78 -4.53 -3.71
C GLU A 61 -0.80 -3.34 -3.65
N PRO A 62 -0.94 -2.51 -2.61
CA PRO A 62 -0.07 -1.35 -2.45
C PRO A 62 1.31 -1.79 -1.95
N MET A 63 2.34 -1.04 -2.37
CA MET A 63 3.68 -1.25 -1.84
C MET A 63 3.83 -0.55 -0.49
N ARG A 64 4.49 -1.19 0.47
CA ARG A 64 4.78 -0.62 1.79
C ARG A 64 6.28 -0.50 1.97
N HIS A 65 6.75 0.68 2.36
CA HIS A 65 8.16 0.97 2.64
C HIS A 65 8.29 2.06 3.71
N ARG A 66 9.19 1.89 4.68
CA ARG A 66 9.46 2.84 5.79
C ARG A 66 8.22 3.41 6.51
N GLY A 67 7.17 2.59 6.70
CA GLY A 67 5.92 3.01 7.37
C GLY A 67 4.99 3.85 6.48
N GLU A 68 5.29 3.95 5.19
CA GLU A 68 4.46 4.57 4.16
C GLU A 68 3.89 3.50 3.23
N THR A 69 2.70 3.77 2.71
CA THR A 69 1.97 2.89 1.80
C THR A 69 1.71 3.64 0.51
N PHE A 70 2.14 3.05 -0.60
CA PHE A 70 2.07 3.60 -1.96
C PHE A 70 0.92 2.92 -2.69
N TYR A 71 -0.13 3.68 -2.95
CA TYR A 71 -1.29 3.24 -3.70
C TYR A 71 -1.22 3.75 -5.13
N GLN A 72 -1.70 2.93 -6.06
CA GLN A 72 -1.92 3.36 -7.43
C GLN A 72 -3.15 4.27 -7.46
N HIS A 73 -2.96 5.57 -7.78
CA HIS A 73 -4.05 6.54 -7.79
C HIS A 73 -4.59 6.79 -9.19
N GLN A 74 -3.74 7.25 -10.11
CA GLN A 74 -4.14 7.65 -11.46
C GLN A 74 -3.01 7.40 -12.47
N ALA A 75 -3.37 7.40 -13.75
CA ALA A 75 -2.43 7.52 -14.86
C ALA A 75 -2.29 8.99 -15.26
N LEU A 76 -1.11 9.40 -15.68
CA LEU A 76 -0.94 10.68 -16.38
C LEU A 76 -1.59 10.61 -17.77
N ALA A 77 -1.95 11.78 -18.31
CA ALA A 77 -2.54 11.86 -19.64
C ALA A 77 -1.60 11.24 -20.70
N GLY A 78 -2.19 10.45 -21.60
CA GLY A 78 -1.45 9.73 -22.64
C GLY A 78 -0.57 8.59 -22.13
N ASP A 79 -0.89 8.01 -20.96
CA ASP A 79 -0.15 6.88 -20.35
C ASP A 79 1.34 7.15 -20.13
N SER A 80 1.72 8.42 -20.08
CA SER A 80 3.11 8.88 -19.96
C SER A 80 3.72 8.64 -18.58
N GLY A 81 2.92 8.20 -17.60
CA GLY A 81 3.41 7.83 -16.27
C GLY A 81 2.29 7.54 -15.27
N SER A 82 2.68 7.19 -14.05
CA SER A 82 1.78 6.84 -12.95
C SER A 82 1.82 7.89 -11.84
N VAL A 83 0.65 8.17 -11.26
CA VAL A 83 0.48 8.95 -10.04
C VAL A 83 0.28 7.98 -8.87
N LEU A 84 1.23 8.00 -7.94
CA LEU A 84 1.17 7.24 -6.69
C LEU A 84 0.67 8.12 -5.55
N GLN A 85 -0.26 7.60 -4.76
CA GLN A 85 -0.71 8.23 -3.52
C GLN A 85 0.06 7.62 -2.34
N VAL A 86 0.69 8.48 -1.54
CA VAL A 86 1.51 8.08 -0.39
C VAL A 86 0.74 8.35 0.90
N VAL A 87 0.59 7.33 1.74
CA VAL A 87 -0.08 7.44 3.04
C VAL A 87 0.85 6.91 4.12
N ARG A 88 1.10 7.70 5.17
CA ARG A 88 1.83 7.24 6.36
C ARG A 88 0.90 6.36 7.19
N ASN A 89 1.17 5.07 7.24
CA ASN A 89 0.36 4.09 7.96
C ASN A 89 1.24 3.19 8.85
N PRO A 90 1.71 3.68 10.01
CA PRO A 90 2.50 2.88 10.93
C PRO A 90 1.66 1.80 11.63
N GLY A 91 0.34 1.99 11.72
CA GLY A 91 -0.60 1.10 12.41
C GLY A 91 -1.18 -0.01 11.54
N TRP A 92 -0.63 -0.27 10.36
CA TRP A 92 -1.19 -1.23 9.40
C TRP A 92 -1.29 -2.67 9.94
N LEU A 93 -0.50 -3.01 10.97
CA LEU A 93 -0.51 -4.30 11.66
C LEU A 93 -1.63 -4.45 12.70
N LEU A 94 -2.19 -3.33 13.21
CA LEU A 94 -3.15 -3.35 14.31
C LEU A 94 -4.39 -4.23 14.02
N PRO A 95 -5.02 -4.16 12.83
CA PRO A 95 -6.18 -5.02 12.54
C PRO A 95 -5.84 -6.51 12.60
N TYR A 96 -4.64 -6.89 12.15
CA TYR A 96 -4.19 -8.28 12.17
C TYR A 96 -3.93 -8.77 13.60
N LEU A 97 -3.33 -7.94 14.45
CA LEU A 97 -3.14 -8.24 15.86
C LEU A 97 -4.49 -8.40 16.59
N SER A 98 -5.46 -7.54 16.32
CA SER A 98 -6.81 -7.64 16.88
C SER A 98 -7.48 -8.96 16.51
N CYS A 99 -7.42 -9.37 15.23
CA CYS A 99 -7.95 -10.64 14.80
C CYS A 99 -7.27 -11.83 15.51
N ALA A 100 -5.94 -11.80 15.64
CA ALA A 100 -5.20 -12.85 16.35
C ALA A 100 -5.61 -12.96 17.83
N VAL A 101 -5.78 -11.84 18.53
CA VAL A 101 -6.23 -11.80 19.93
C VAL A 101 -7.65 -12.38 20.06
N VAL A 102 -8.56 -11.98 19.17
CA VAL A 102 -9.94 -12.50 19.15
C VAL A 102 -9.95 -14.00 18.89
N SER A 103 -9.19 -14.47 17.90
CA SER A 103 -9.07 -15.90 17.59
C SER A 103 -8.52 -16.70 18.78
N LEU A 104 -7.49 -16.20 19.46
CA LEU A 104 -6.92 -16.83 20.64
C LEU A 104 -7.92 -16.91 21.80
N GLY A 105 -8.66 -15.82 22.04
CA GLY A 105 -9.71 -15.78 23.07
C GLY A 105 -10.80 -16.80 22.79
N MET A 106 -11.25 -16.89 21.55
CA MET A 106 -12.28 -17.85 21.13
C MET A 106 -11.82 -19.30 21.27
N LEU A 107 -10.58 -19.61 20.85
CA LEU A 107 -9.98 -20.93 20.99
C LEU A 107 -9.85 -21.34 22.46
N THR A 108 -9.43 -20.41 23.33
CA THR A 108 -9.31 -20.66 24.77
C THR A 108 -10.67 -20.93 25.39
N HIS A 109 -11.68 -20.11 25.08
CA HIS A 109 -13.04 -20.29 25.58
C HIS A 109 -13.64 -21.63 25.15
N PHE A 110 -13.49 -21.98 23.86
CA PHE A 110 -13.92 -23.27 23.33
C PHE A 110 -13.21 -24.45 24.02
N GLY A 111 -11.88 -24.38 24.19
CA GLY A 111 -11.10 -25.42 24.86
C GLY A 111 -11.50 -25.64 26.32
N ILE A 112 -11.79 -24.56 27.07
CA ILE A 112 -12.31 -24.66 28.44
C ILE A 112 -13.67 -25.36 28.45
N ASN A 113 -14.59 -24.97 27.58
CA ASN A 113 -15.91 -25.61 27.53
C ASN A 113 -15.83 -27.08 27.09
N LEU A 114 -15.00 -27.40 26.10
CA LEU A 114 -14.79 -28.76 25.63
C LEU A 114 -14.18 -29.65 26.73
N SER A 115 -13.14 -29.19 27.42
CA SER A 115 -12.52 -29.96 28.51
C SER A 115 -13.48 -30.18 29.68
N ARG A 116 -14.32 -29.18 30.02
CA ARG A 116 -15.38 -29.33 31.04
C ARG A 116 -16.44 -30.34 30.61
N TYR A 117 -16.82 -30.37 29.34
CA TYR A 117 -17.77 -31.33 28.80
C TYR A 117 -17.20 -32.76 28.83
N LEU A 118 -15.97 -32.97 28.39
CA LEU A 118 -15.32 -34.28 28.40
C LEU A 118 -15.15 -34.83 29.82
N ARG A 119 -14.77 -33.99 30.80
CA ARG A 119 -14.67 -34.38 32.22
C ARG A 119 -16.01 -34.72 32.88
N ARG A 120 -17.14 -34.26 32.34
CA ARG A 120 -18.47 -34.64 32.83
C ARG A 120 -18.95 -35.97 32.27
N MET A 121 -18.36 -36.41 31.16
CA MET A 121 -18.76 -37.60 30.44
C MET A 121 -17.93 -38.84 30.83
N ALA A 122 -16.69 -38.61 31.26
CA ALA A 122 -15.85 -39.58 31.96
C ALA A 122 -16.25 -39.69 33.43
#